data_AF-A0A7R9V597-F1
#
_entry.id   AF-A0A7R9V597-F1
#
_cell.length_a   1.000
_cell.length_b   1.000
_cell.length_c   1.000
_cell.angle_alpha   90.00
_cell.angle_beta   90.00
_cell.angle_gamma   90.00
#
_symmetry.space_group_name_H-M   'P 1'
#
loop_
_entity.id
_entity.type
_entity.pdbx_description
1 polymer ?
#
loop_
_entity_poly.entity_id
_entity_poly.type
_entity_poly.pdbx_seq_one_letter_code
_entity_poly.pdbx_strand_id
1 'polypeptide(L)'
;MVSTLGYYYDREASHATWKSDTWSLDMCDPTHAWQLLHGGVEHADALLAYNAGAKPASPAGRFGHTAVEHDKLVYVYGGHDGGYSRHGEQNYVPGYDFDELWAFSPQRRTWTLQQPPAQTPTPGQRYLHCAASVAGRMILYGGMSAGQGDMWAYDFAQRIWERLSDEVPHSRGGPGRRVAATLTAVEMPGGATGVLL
;
A
#
# COMPACT_ATOMS: atom_id res chain seq x y z
N MET A 1 11.46 3.18 8.29
CA MET A 1 10.44 2.22 8.75
C MET A 1 10.20 1.22 7.64
N VAL A 2 10.21 -0.06 7.95
CA VAL A 2 9.83 -1.12 7.01
C VAL A 2 8.56 -1.74 7.58
N SER A 3 7.46 -1.63 6.85
CA SER A 3 6.28 -2.45 7.14
C SER A 3 6.44 -3.74 6.35
N THR A 4 6.66 -4.86 7.02
CA THR A 4 6.69 -6.18 6.40
C THR A 4 5.27 -6.69 6.21
N LEU A 5 4.38 -5.84 5.67
CA LEU A 5 3.21 -6.36 4.99
C LEU A 5 3.79 -7.03 3.75
N GLY A 6 4.05 -8.33 3.82
CA GLY A 6 4.93 -8.97 2.87
C GLY A 6 5.00 -10.48 3.02
N TYR A 7 5.45 -11.11 1.94
CA TYR A 7 5.81 -12.53 1.95
C TYR A 7 7.09 -12.72 2.78
N TYR A 8 6.98 -13.43 3.88
CA TYR A 8 8.12 -13.85 4.69
C TYR A 8 8.42 -15.31 4.41
N TYR A 9 9.65 -15.60 3.95
CA TYR A 9 10.14 -16.97 3.83
C TYR A 9 11.02 -17.27 5.03
N ASP A 10 10.49 -18.09 5.95
CA ASP A 10 11.29 -18.60 7.05
C ASP A 10 12.24 -19.67 6.52
N ARG A 11 13.54 -19.35 6.48
CA ARG A 11 14.56 -20.30 6.03
C ARG A 11 14.74 -21.49 6.98
N GLU A 12 14.38 -21.34 8.24
CA GLU A 12 14.47 -22.40 9.25
C GLU A 12 13.21 -23.27 9.24
N ALA A 13 12.04 -22.64 9.08
CA ALA A 13 10.77 -23.35 9.11
C ALA A 13 10.29 -23.87 7.73
N SER A 14 11.02 -23.57 6.64
CA SER A 14 10.78 -24.04 5.27
C SER A 14 9.36 -23.80 4.74
N HIS A 15 8.65 -22.81 5.28
CA HIS A 15 7.32 -22.43 4.83
C HIS A 15 7.19 -20.92 4.71
N ALA A 16 6.43 -20.52 3.69
CA ALA A 16 6.04 -19.15 3.47
C ALA A 16 4.95 -18.72 4.44
N THR A 17 5.11 -17.53 5.01
CA THR A 17 4.08 -16.91 5.85
C THR A 17 3.86 -15.46 5.44
N TRP A 18 2.61 -15.04 5.35
CA TRP A 18 2.27 -13.63 5.21
C TRP A 18 2.38 -12.96 6.57
N LYS A 19 3.30 -11.99 6.69
CA LYS A 19 3.46 -11.19 7.89
C LYS A 19 2.93 -9.77 7.65
N SER A 20 2.59 -9.09 8.74
CA SER A 20 2.06 -7.72 8.73
C SER A 20 2.60 -6.89 9.89
N ASP A 21 3.71 -7.33 10.45
CA ASP A 21 4.47 -6.62 11.46
C ASP A 21 5.12 -5.36 10.88
N THR A 22 5.45 -4.42 11.77
CA THR A 22 6.03 -3.13 11.41
C THR A 22 7.29 -2.91 12.22
N TRP A 23 8.39 -2.66 11.51
CA TRP A 23 9.72 -2.53 12.09
C TRP A 23 10.31 -1.15 11.77
N SER A 24 11.17 -0.66 12.66
CA SER A 24 11.98 0.53 12.41
C SER A 24 13.45 0.24 12.62
N LEU A 25 14.26 1.00 11.90
CA LEU A 25 15.70 1.10 12.05
C LEU A 25 16.00 2.57 12.29
N ASP A 26 16.68 2.89 13.38
CA ASP A 26 17.18 4.24 13.63
C ASP A 26 18.54 4.38 12.95
N MET A 27 18.66 5.37 12.05
CA MET A 27 19.90 5.66 11.33
C MET A 27 20.93 6.39 12.19
N CYS A 28 20.50 6.97 13.32
CA CYS A 28 21.37 7.63 14.28
C CYS A 28 21.88 6.66 15.36
N ASP A 29 21.27 5.49 15.50
CA ASP A 29 21.76 4.43 16.39
C ASP A 29 22.94 3.71 15.69
N PRO A 30 24.17 3.79 16.24
CA PRO A 30 25.34 3.16 15.61
C PRO A 30 25.21 1.64 15.53
N THR A 31 24.39 1.01 16.37
CA THR A 31 24.15 -0.44 16.31
C THR A 31 23.25 -0.83 15.15
N HIS A 32 22.47 0.11 14.60
CA HIS A 32 21.44 -0.17 13.60
C HIS A 32 20.57 -1.35 14.03
N ALA A 33 20.14 -1.38 15.30
CA ALA A 33 19.28 -2.42 15.80
C ALA A 33 17.85 -2.23 15.27
N TRP A 34 17.27 -3.32 14.76
CA TRP A 34 15.86 -3.33 14.38
C TRP A 34 14.96 -3.32 15.62
N GLN A 35 13.95 -2.46 15.58
CA GLN A 35 12.92 -2.37 16.62
C GLN A 35 11.56 -2.77 16.05
N LEU A 36 10.89 -3.73 16.69
CA LEU A 36 9.50 -4.04 16.43
C LEU A 36 8.63 -2.89 16.96
N LEU A 37 7.88 -2.25 16.07
CA LEU A 37 6.91 -1.22 16.44
C LEU A 37 5.51 -1.80 16.61
N HIS A 38 5.08 -2.73 15.76
CA HIS A 38 3.75 -3.33 15.81
C HIS A 38 3.78 -4.80 15.37
N GLY A 39 3.12 -5.69 16.12
CA GLY A 39 3.15 -7.14 15.85
C GLY A 39 2.32 -7.60 14.63
N GLY A 40 1.47 -6.71 14.11
CA GLY A 40 0.59 -7.01 12.99
C GLY A 40 -0.65 -7.80 13.41
N VAL A 41 -1.32 -8.36 12.42
CA VAL A 41 -2.42 -9.30 12.55
C VAL A 41 -2.03 -10.63 11.91
N GLU A 42 -2.41 -11.73 12.55
CA GLU A 42 -2.23 -13.05 11.97
C GLU A 42 -3.04 -13.18 10.67
N HIS A 43 -2.45 -13.79 9.66
CA HIS A 43 -3.06 -13.84 8.33
C HIS A 43 -4.41 -14.56 8.34
N ALA A 44 -4.57 -15.61 9.16
CA ALA A 44 -5.83 -16.31 9.32
C ALA A 44 -6.95 -15.41 9.91
N ASP A 45 -6.63 -14.58 10.90
CA ASP A 45 -7.59 -13.67 11.52
C ASP A 45 -7.99 -12.55 10.55
N ALA A 46 -7.04 -12.06 9.76
CA ALA A 46 -7.32 -11.10 8.70
C ALA A 46 -8.28 -11.68 7.65
N LEU A 47 -8.04 -12.92 7.21
CA LEU A 47 -8.93 -13.62 6.28
C LEU A 47 -10.33 -13.82 6.85
N LEU A 48 -10.44 -14.18 8.14
CA LEU A 48 -11.75 -14.31 8.80
C LEU A 48 -12.50 -12.97 8.80
N ALA A 49 -11.82 -11.86 9.09
CA ALA A 49 -12.41 -10.53 9.04
C ALA A 49 -12.91 -10.19 7.64
N TYR A 50 -12.09 -10.41 6.61
CA TYR A 50 -12.47 -10.13 5.21
C TYR A 50 -13.64 -10.99 4.74
N ASN A 51 -13.66 -12.29 5.08
CA ASN A 51 -14.78 -13.18 4.74
C ASN A 51 -16.09 -12.79 5.43
N ALA A 52 -16.01 -12.13 6.59
CA ALA A 52 -17.17 -11.57 7.28
C ALA A 52 -17.59 -10.18 6.74
N GLY A 53 -16.94 -9.66 5.70
CA GLY A 53 -17.19 -8.31 5.19
C GLY A 53 -16.66 -7.19 6.09
N ALA A 54 -15.77 -7.50 7.02
CA ALA A 54 -15.13 -6.56 7.93
C ALA A 54 -13.68 -6.27 7.53
N LYS A 55 -13.08 -5.26 8.17
CA LYS A 55 -11.64 -4.97 8.05
C LYS A 55 -10.93 -5.42 9.33
N PRO A 56 -9.73 -6.03 9.24
CA PRO A 56 -8.95 -6.42 10.42
C PRO A 56 -8.52 -5.21 11.25
N ALA A 57 -7.93 -5.44 12.43
CA ALA A 57 -7.48 -4.36 13.32
C ALA A 57 -6.27 -3.56 12.78
N SER A 58 -5.50 -4.17 11.87
CA SER A 58 -4.36 -3.57 11.17
C SER A 58 -4.27 -4.18 9.76
N PRO A 59 -3.51 -3.58 8.82
CA PRO A 59 -3.41 -4.13 7.48
C PRO A 59 -2.90 -5.58 7.50
N ALA A 60 -3.55 -6.47 6.76
CA ALA A 60 -3.09 -7.85 6.56
C ALA A 60 -1.77 -7.90 5.78
N GLY A 61 -1.06 -9.03 5.88
CA GLY A 61 0.13 -9.28 5.07
C GLY A 61 -0.21 -9.25 3.58
N ARG A 62 0.55 -8.48 2.80
CA ARG A 62 0.26 -8.17 1.40
C ARG A 62 1.54 -7.87 0.63
N PHE A 63 1.55 -7.77 -0.68
CA PHE A 63 2.69 -7.30 -1.46
C PHE A 63 2.21 -6.36 -2.56
N GLY A 64 3.14 -5.60 -3.16
CA GLY A 64 2.80 -4.62 -4.19
C GLY A 64 1.89 -3.49 -3.71
N HIS A 65 1.82 -3.26 -2.39
CA HIS A 65 1.25 -2.06 -1.83
C HIS A 65 2.23 -0.90 -2.02
N THR A 66 1.74 0.33 -1.94
CA THR A 66 2.60 1.52 -1.89
C THR A 66 2.52 2.16 -0.52
N ALA A 67 3.58 2.88 -0.15
CA ALA A 67 3.62 3.63 1.09
C ALA A 67 4.16 5.04 0.85
N VAL A 68 3.61 6.03 1.54
CA VAL A 68 4.10 7.41 1.56
C VAL A 68 4.10 7.96 2.97
N GLU A 69 4.95 8.95 3.24
CA GLU A 69 4.94 9.69 4.51
C GLU A 69 4.23 11.04 4.31
N HIS A 70 3.43 11.41 5.31
CA HIS A 70 2.84 12.74 5.43
C HIS A 70 2.52 13.05 6.89
N ASP A 71 2.88 14.24 7.36
CA ASP A 71 2.62 14.72 8.72
C ASP A 71 3.01 13.71 9.82
N LYS A 72 4.18 13.05 9.67
CA LYS A 72 4.77 12.06 10.58
C LYS A 72 3.97 10.76 10.67
N LEU A 73 3.02 10.54 9.77
CA LEU A 73 2.30 9.28 9.61
C LEU A 73 2.76 8.58 8.34
N VAL A 74 2.76 7.25 8.36
CA VAL A 74 3.00 6.43 7.17
C VAL A 74 1.67 5.94 6.64
N TYR A 75 1.36 6.28 5.40
CA TYR A 75 0.15 5.85 4.71
C TYR A 75 0.47 4.69 3.78
N VAL A 76 -0.33 3.64 3.81
CA VAL A 76 -0.21 2.45 2.95
C VAL A 76 -1.50 2.25 2.17
N TYR A 77 -1.40 2.08 0.85
CA TYR A 77 -2.55 1.80 -0.01
C TYR A 77 -2.41 0.51 -0.80
N GLY A 78 -3.52 -0.22 -0.89
CA GLY A 78 -3.67 -1.39 -1.76
C GLY A 78 -2.78 -2.57 -1.40
N GLY A 79 -2.40 -3.34 -2.41
CA GLY A 79 -1.63 -4.59 -2.31
C GLY A 79 -2.45 -5.83 -2.62
N HIS A 80 -1.78 -6.99 -2.65
CA HIS A 80 -2.38 -8.31 -2.85
C HIS A 80 -1.80 -9.28 -1.82
N ASP A 81 -2.55 -10.26 -1.31
CA ASP A 81 -2.01 -11.25 -0.36
C ASP A 81 -1.57 -12.58 -1.00
N GLY A 82 -1.52 -12.66 -2.33
CA GLY A 82 -0.93 -13.77 -3.08
C GLY A 82 -1.67 -15.11 -2.96
N GLY A 83 -2.78 -15.14 -2.21
CA GLY A 83 -3.46 -16.37 -1.85
C GLY A 83 -2.59 -17.29 -0.98
N TYR A 84 -3.13 -18.48 -0.70
CA TYR A 84 -2.38 -19.50 0.03
C TYR A 84 -2.74 -20.91 -0.46
N SER A 85 -1.73 -21.77 -0.59
CA SER A 85 -1.88 -23.20 -0.89
C SER A 85 -1.44 -24.00 0.33
N ARG A 86 -2.36 -24.70 1.00
CA ARG A 86 -2.02 -25.46 2.22
C ARG A 86 -1.12 -26.67 1.98
N HIS A 87 -1.16 -27.31 0.82
CA HIS A 87 -0.22 -28.37 0.40
C HIS A 87 -0.35 -28.50 -1.12
N GLY A 88 0.75 -28.28 -1.87
CA GLY A 88 0.88 -28.53 -3.31
C GLY A 88 -0.38 -28.32 -4.15
N GLU A 89 -0.68 -27.07 -4.51
CA GLU A 89 -1.71 -26.60 -5.50
C GLU A 89 -3.17 -27.06 -5.31
N GLN A 90 -3.46 -28.17 -4.63
CA GLN A 90 -4.78 -28.80 -4.58
C GLN A 90 -5.78 -28.05 -3.67
N ASN A 91 -5.31 -27.10 -2.86
CA ASN A 91 -6.12 -26.29 -1.96
C ASN A 91 -5.73 -24.80 -2.05
N TYR A 92 -5.47 -24.30 -3.26
CA TYR A 92 -5.21 -22.87 -3.47
C TYR A 92 -6.47 -22.05 -3.18
N VAL A 93 -6.39 -21.15 -2.20
CA VAL A 93 -7.39 -20.11 -1.96
C VAL A 93 -6.92 -18.86 -2.69
N PRO A 94 -7.70 -18.31 -3.65
CA PRO A 94 -7.37 -17.07 -4.33
C PRO A 94 -7.13 -15.94 -3.34
N GLY A 95 -6.11 -15.12 -3.61
CA GLY A 95 -5.79 -13.98 -2.78
C GLY A 95 -6.77 -12.82 -2.91
N TYR A 96 -6.73 -11.92 -1.93
CA TYR A 96 -7.49 -10.67 -1.90
C TYR A 96 -6.65 -9.54 -2.49
N ASP A 97 -7.25 -8.81 -3.43
CA ASP A 97 -6.77 -7.48 -3.80
C ASP A 97 -7.32 -6.45 -2.82
N PHE A 98 -6.45 -5.56 -2.34
CA PHE A 98 -6.82 -4.54 -1.36
C PHE A 98 -7.04 -3.18 -2.03
N ASP A 99 -7.96 -2.41 -1.46
CA ASP A 99 -8.33 -1.03 -1.84
C ASP A 99 -8.32 -0.08 -0.63
N GLU A 100 -7.78 -0.56 0.49
CA GLU A 100 -7.76 0.15 1.77
C GLU A 100 -6.61 1.14 1.85
N LEU A 101 -6.87 2.30 2.46
CA LEU A 101 -5.85 3.24 2.93
C LEU A 101 -5.67 3.10 4.44
N TRP A 102 -4.47 2.74 4.87
CA TRP A 102 -4.09 2.61 6.28
C TRP A 102 -3.09 3.68 6.67
N ALA A 103 -3.23 4.28 7.86
CA ALA A 103 -2.24 5.19 8.41
C ALA A 103 -1.59 4.58 9.66
N PHE A 104 -0.27 4.55 9.71
CA PHE A 104 0.49 4.15 10.89
C PHE A 104 1.03 5.38 11.62
N SER A 105 0.82 5.41 12.94
CA SER A 105 1.45 6.38 13.81
C SER A 105 2.70 5.77 14.47
N PRO A 106 3.92 6.20 14.12
CA PRO A 106 5.14 5.71 14.76
C PRO A 106 5.17 5.99 16.27
N GLN A 107 4.59 7.13 16.68
CA GLN A 107 4.53 7.57 18.08
C GLN A 107 3.60 6.68 18.92
N ARG A 108 2.39 6.39 18.40
CA ARG A 108 1.41 5.54 19.10
C ARG A 108 1.64 4.05 18.85
N ARG A 109 2.42 3.73 17.80
CA ARG A 109 2.65 2.38 17.29
C ARG A 109 1.34 1.67 16.94
N THR A 110 0.41 2.39 16.32
CA THR A 110 -0.91 1.88 15.96
C THR A 110 -1.23 2.17 14.50
N TRP A 111 -1.91 1.22 13.86
CA TRP A 111 -2.54 1.40 12.57
C TRP A 111 -3.96 1.97 12.73
N THR A 112 -4.42 2.74 11.75
CA THR A 112 -5.78 3.28 11.69
C THR A 112 -6.26 3.25 10.26
N LEU A 113 -7.38 2.57 10.02
CA LEU A 113 -8.05 2.56 8.73
C LEU A 113 -8.56 3.97 8.40
N GLN A 114 -8.17 4.49 7.25
CA GLN A 114 -8.69 5.75 6.75
C GLN A 114 -9.94 5.47 5.94
N GLN A 115 -11.10 5.92 6.45
CA GLN A 115 -12.38 5.79 5.77
C GLN A 115 -12.75 7.14 5.16
N PRO A 116 -12.72 7.28 3.82
CA PRO A 116 -13.28 8.44 3.15
C PRO A 116 -14.79 8.55 3.45
N PRO A 117 -15.38 9.75 3.35
CA PRO A 117 -16.82 9.92 3.38
C PRO A 117 -17.51 8.98 2.40
N ALA A 118 -18.71 8.50 2.76
CA ALA A 118 -19.51 7.65 1.89
C ALA A 118 -19.71 8.33 0.51
N GLN A 119 -19.77 7.52 -0.55
CA GLN A 119 -19.97 7.98 -1.94
C GLN A 119 -18.80 8.77 -2.55
N THR A 120 -17.69 8.95 -1.84
CA THR A 120 -16.45 9.45 -2.45
C THR A 120 -15.95 8.43 -3.47
N PRO A 121 -15.58 8.83 -4.69
CA PRO A 121 -14.98 7.90 -5.65
C PRO A 121 -13.68 7.33 -5.07
N THR A 122 -13.31 6.10 -5.42
CA THR A 122 -12.07 5.50 -4.91
C THR A 122 -11.25 4.90 -6.07
N PRO A 123 -9.92 4.76 -5.90
CA PRO A 123 -9.07 4.10 -6.89
C PRO A 123 -9.40 2.61 -7.08
N GLY A 124 -10.18 2.02 -6.17
CA GLY A 124 -10.47 0.59 -6.17
C GLY A 124 -9.26 -0.29 -5.89
N GLN A 125 -9.49 -1.60 -5.95
CA GLN A 125 -8.48 -2.62 -5.67
C GLN A 125 -7.28 -2.52 -6.61
N ARG A 126 -6.07 -2.41 -6.07
CA ARG A 126 -4.85 -2.36 -6.89
C ARG A 126 -3.59 -2.76 -6.15
N TYR A 127 -2.65 -3.34 -6.89
CA TYR A 127 -1.33 -3.75 -6.42
C TYR A 127 -0.28 -3.58 -7.52
N LEU A 128 1.00 -3.54 -7.15
CA LEU A 128 2.13 -3.16 -8.01
C LEU A 128 1.93 -1.80 -8.71
N HIS A 129 1.18 -0.90 -8.07
CA HIS A 129 1.08 0.50 -8.48
C HIS A 129 2.24 1.29 -7.87
N CYS A 130 2.33 2.57 -8.23
CA CYS A 130 3.33 3.49 -7.67
C CYS A 130 2.64 4.67 -7.00
N ALA A 131 3.33 5.28 -6.03
CA ALA A 131 2.80 6.41 -5.28
C ALA A 131 3.88 7.40 -4.86
N ALA A 132 3.48 8.66 -4.67
CA ALA A 132 4.32 9.72 -4.15
C ALA A 132 3.48 10.69 -3.29
N SER A 133 4.08 11.26 -2.25
CA SER A 133 3.48 12.37 -1.47
C SER A 133 3.94 13.69 -2.06
N VAL A 134 3.00 14.52 -2.51
CA VAL A 134 3.30 15.83 -3.11
C VAL A 134 2.15 16.79 -2.86
N ALA A 135 2.45 18.05 -2.55
CA ALA A 135 1.46 19.12 -2.37
C ALA A 135 0.29 18.76 -1.42
N GLY A 136 0.58 18.06 -0.31
CA GLY A 136 -0.45 17.65 0.66
C GLY A 136 -1.37 16.53 0.16
N ARG A 137 -0.93 15.76 -0.84
CA ARG A 137 -1.69 14.67 -1.44
C ARG A 137 -0.84 13.43 -1.65
N MET A 138 -1.42 12.25 -1.51
CA MET A 138 -0.84 10.99 -2.01
C MET A 138 -1.30 10.80 -3.46
N ILE A 139 -0.37 10.79 -4.40
CA ILE A 139 -0.64 10.49 -5.80
C ILE A 139 -0.45 9.00 -6.04
N LEU A 140 -1.39 8.38 -6.73
CA LEU A 140 -1.32 6.99 -7.19
C LEU A 140 -1.33 6.93 -8.71
N TYR A 141 -0.57 5.99 -9.26
CA TYR A 141 -0.58 5.70 -10.69
C TYR A 141 -0.39 4.21 -10.98
N GLY A 142 -1.12 3.68 -11.96
CA GLY A 142 -0.83 2.35 -12.47
C GLY A 142 -1.35 1.22 -11.59
N GLY A 143 -0.75 0.04 -11.82
CA GLY A 143 -0.97 -1.18 -11.04
C GLY A 143 -1.74 -2.26 -11.79
N MET A 144 -2.08 -3.30 -11.06
CA MET A 144 -2.92 -4.43 -11.47
C MET A 144 -4.30 -4.38 -10.79
N SER A 145 -5.19 -5.30 -11.15
CA SER A 145 -6.61 -5.28 -10.77
C SER A 145 -7.34 -4.06 -11.36
N ALA A 146 -7.92 -3.17 -10.55
CA ALA A 146 -8.52 -1.93 -11.03
C ALA A 146 -7.48 -0.88 -11.48
N GLY A 147 -6.20 -1.06 -11.16
CA GLY A 147 -5.12 -0.18 -11.60
C GLY A 147 -4.95 -0.15 -13.12
N GLN A 148 -5.17 1.01 -13.72
CA GLN A 148 -4.98 1.28 -15.15
C GLN A 148 -3.89 2.35 -15.32
N GLY A 149 -3.68 2.88 -16.52
CA GLY A 149 -2.86 4.09 -16.69
C GLY A 149 -3.48 5.36 -16.08
N ASP A 150 -4.37 5.23 -15.08
CA ASP A 150 -5.11 6.28 -14.40
C ASP A 150 -4.31 6.92 -13.26
N MET A 151 -4.64 8.17 -12.94
CA MET A 151 -4.00 8.91 -11.84
C MET A 151 -5.05 9.32 -10.80
N TRP A 152 -4.76 9.05 -9.53
CA TRP A 152 -5.59 9.40 -8.39
C TRP A 152 -4.81 10.22 -7.38
N ALA A 153 -5.52 11.06 -6.63
CA ALA A 153 -4.99 11.80 -5.49
C ALA A 153 -5.84 11.56 -4.25
N TYR A 154 -5.21 11.26 -3.13
CA TYR A 154 -5.83 11.35 -1.81
C TYR A 154 -5.41 12.67 -1.18
N ASP A 155 -6.38 13.52 -0.87
CA ASP A 155 -6.15 14.76 -0.13
C ASP A 155 -6.12 14.47 1.37
N PHE A 156 -4.97 14.65 2.02
CA PHE A 156 -4.82 14.28 3.43
C PHE A 156 -5.67 15.15 4.37
N ALA A 157 -5.92 16.41 4.01
CA ALA A 157 -6.70 17.34 4.82
C ALA A 157 -8.20 17.05 4.70
N GLN A 158 -8.68 16.85 3.48
CA GLN A 158 -10.09 16.58 3.20
C GLN A 158 -10.45 15.10 3.42
N ARG A 159 -9.46 14.21 3.42
CA ARG A 159 -9.60 12.75 3.52
C ARG A 159 -10.47 12.14 2.43
N ILE A 160 -10.38 12.70 1.22
CA ILE A 160 -11.11 12.25 0.04
C ILE A 160 -10.15 11.82 -1.06
N TRP A 161 -10.64 10.95 -1.93
CA TRP A 161 -9.98 10.60 -3.18
C TRP A 161 -10.57 11.41 -4.33
N GLU A 162 -9.71 11.82 -5.25
CA GLU A 162 -10.03 12.52 -6.49
C GLU A 162 -9.34 11.79 -7.65
N ARG A 163 -10.08 11.55 -8.74
CA ARG A 163 -9.47 11.05 -9.96
C ARG A 163 -8.92 12.24 -10.75
N LEU A 164 -7.60 12.29 -10.92
CA LEU A 164 -6.93 13.37 -11.63
C LEU A 164 -6.94 13.16 -13.15
N SER A 165 -6.77 11.91 -13.60
CA SER A 165 -6.81 11.59 -15.02
C SER A 165 -7.21 10.15 -15.31
N ASP A 166 -7.80 9.95 -16.49
CA ASP A 166 -7.95 8.66 -17.12
C ASP A 166 -6.62 8.17 -17.72
N GLU A 167 -6.61 6.92 -18.20
CA GLU A 167 -5.50 6.41 -18.99
C GLU A 167 -5.34 7.17 -20.30
N VAL A 168 -4.12 7.65 -20.53
CA VAL A 168 -3.66 8.11 -21.85
C VAL A 168 -2.70 7.04 -22.40
N PRO A 169 -3.14 6.22 -23.37
CA PRO A 169 -2.31 5.16 -23.94
C PRO A 169 -1.04 5.71 -24.58
N HIS A 170 0.01 4.88 -24.63
CA HIS A 170 1.29 5.26 -25.21
C HIS A 170 1.19 5.65 -26.70
N SER A 171 0.32 4.98 -27.45
CA SER A 171 0.02 5.31 -28.85
C SER A 171 -0.60 6.71 -29.05
N ARG A 172 -1.10 7.34 -27.98
CA ARG A 172 -1.66 8.70 -27.97
C ARG A 172 -0.75 9.69 -27.22
N GLY A 173 0.53 9.35 -27.03
CA GLY A 173 1.52 10.22 -26.41
C GLY A 173 1.50 10.24 -24.88
N GLY A 174 0.73 9.35 -24.24
CA GLY A 174 0.70 9.24 -22.78
C GLY A 174 1.68 8.19 -22.22
N PRO A 175 1.76 8.08 -20.90
CA PRO A 175 2.53 7.02 -20.26
C PRO A 175 1.96 5.61 -20.50
N GLY A 176 0.63 5.49 -20.66
CA GLY A 176 -0.08 4.21 -20.72
C GLY A 176 0.05 3.39 -19.43
N ARG A 177 -0.70 2.30 -19.30
CA ARG A 177 -0.63 1.45 -18.12
C ARG A 177 0.79 0.99 -17.76
N ARG A 178 1.18 1.16 -16.48
CA ARG A 178 2.45 0.69 -15.90
C ARG A 178 2.19 -0.18 -14.67
N VAL A 179 3.09 -1.13 -14.44
CA VAL A 179 3.08 -2.06 -13.30
C VAL A 179 4.49 -2.15 -12.76
N ALA A 180 4.64 -2.14 -11.42
CA ALA A 180 5.93 -2.12 -10.74
C ALA A 180 6.85 -0.96 -11.18
N ALA A 181 6.25 0.16 -11.58
CA ALA A 181 6.95 1.40 -11.86
C ALA A 181 7.28 2.16 -10.56
N THR A 182 8.03 3.25 -10.67
CA THR A 182 8.26 4.19 -9.58
C THR A 182 7.56 5.52 -9.87
N LEU A 183 7.19 6.26 -8.83
CA LEU A 183 6.70 7.62 -8.94
C LEU A 183 7.46 8.47 -7.94
N THR A 184 8.05 9.57 -8.38
CA THR A 184 8.89 10.42 -7.52
C THR A 184 8.36 11.84 -7.53
N ALA A 185 8.08 12.40 -6.36
CA ALA A 185 7.76 13.82 -6.24
C ALA A 185 9.00 14.66 -6.57
N VAL A 186 8.82 15.69 -7.39
CA VAL A 186 9.89 16.60 -7.79
C VAL A 186 9.42 18.04 -7.83
N GLU A 187 10.34 18.96 -7.59
CA GLU A 187 10.16 20.36 -7.97
C GLU A 187 10.43 20.54 -9.45
N MET A 188 9.45 21.11 -10.15
CA MET A 188 9.52 21.39 -11.58
C MET A 188 10.07 22.80 -11.81
N PRO A 189 10.67 23.07 -12.98
CA PRO A 189 11.09 24.42 -13.35
C PRO A 189 9.96 25.45 -13.16
N GLY A 190 10.27 26.58 -12.55
CA GLY A 190 9.28 27.62 -12.23
C GLY A 190 8.57 27.46 -10.87
N GLY A 191 9.01 26.52 -10.02
CA GLY A 191 8.52 26.36 -8.65
C GLY A 191 7.22 25.57 -8.52
N ALA A 192 6.73 24.98 -9.61
CA ALA A 192 5.60 24.05 -9.56
C ALA A 192 6.06 22.73 -8.94
N THR A 193 5.21 22.08 -8.14
CA THR A 193 5.49 20.73 -7.62
C THR A 193 4.76 19.69 -8.46
N GLY A 194 5.46 18.62 -8.84
CA GLY A 194 4.91 17.57 -9.70
C GLY A 194 5.44 16.19 -9.35
N VAL A 195 5.19 15.24 -10.25
CA VAL A 195 5.69 13.86 -10.14
C VAL A 195 6.37 13.43 -11.43
N LEU A 196 7.42 12.62 -11.30
CA LEU A 196 8.04 11.89 -12.41
C LEU A 196 7.68 10.42 -12.30
N LEU A 197 7.18 9.86 -13.40
CA LEU A 197 6.89 8.44 -13.60
C LEU A 197 8.03 7.78 -14.38
#